data_AF-A0A1I0RCP7-F1
#
_entry.id   AF-A0A1I0RCP7-F1
#
_cell.length_a   1.000
_cell.length_b   1.000
_cell.length_c   1.000
_cell.angle_alpha   90.00
_cell.angle_beta   90.00
_cell.angle_gamma   90.00
#
_symmetry.space_group_name_H-M   'P 1'
#
loop_
_entity.id
_entity.type
_entity.pdbx_description
1 polymer ?
#
loop_
_entity_poly.entity_id
_entity_poly.type
_entity_poly.pdbx_seq_one_letter_code
_entity_poly.pdbx_strand_id
1 'polypeptide(L)'
;MKQSPYILYSDGKGNIFEDLTMHTTGRSGWDAWPIDPDEWIELPEGGSLYELPGRRGIGLNALTGEMELCDKGWAVAAFIPPAHTGFYLAAYETMPDAPTLPLFCYTAVGWLDGKFYVPATRIEADIRQECGGFDDKKVKEGVKTLVEAYPHNRLVQHLADNCALTYHCPAARNYFMGRWECPIPSSPACNANCIGCISFQPEEESIVSTQDRLRFKPTAQEIVEYTVPHLETAPFPIVSFGQGCEGEPLLMWETIRESIIEIRKHTPKGSININTNGSKPDAVRELCKAGLNSIRVSTNSAREKIYTPYYRPNNYTFDDIVESLKVVREFGGWTSINYFVFPGMTDSVEEYEALRKLIRDTDLNMIQWRNFNIDPDWYMGRLGITDSGECLGIKQLQDLIHEEFPHLKYGYFNPPIERIKGDYAQDFAHL
;
A
#
# COMPACT_ATOMS: atom_id res chain seq x y z
N MET A 1 -15.49 16.70 -14.90
CA MET A 1 -16.98 16.71 -14.73
C MET A 1 -17.52 18.12 -14.90
N LYS A 2 -18.84 18.34 -15.07
CA LYS A 2 -19.43 19.70 -15.21
C LYS A 2 -19.85 20.34 -13.88
N GLN A 3 -20.06 19.52 -12.86
CA GLN A 3 -20.42 19.91 -11.50
C GLN A 3 -19.71 18.98 -10.51
N SER A 4 -19.41 19.48 -9.31
CA SER A 4 -18.85 18.66 -8.24
C SER A 4 -19.92 17.72 -7.68
N PRO A 5 -19.56 16.48 -7.30
CA PRO A 5 -20.47 15.55 -6.64
C PRO A 5 -21.07 16.09 -5.35
N TYR A 6 -22.23 15.58 -4.96
CA TYR A 6 -22.87 15.90 -3.68
C TYR A 6 -22.23 15.13 -2.54
N ILE A 7 -22.15 15.76 -1.36
CA ILE A 7 -21.61 15.15 -0.15
C ILE A 7 -22.50 13.98 0.29
N LEU A 8 -21.87 12.95 0.85
CA LEU A 8 -22.52 11.77 1.38
C LEU A 8 -22.55 11.81 2.91
N TYR A 9 -23.63 11.28 3.50
CA TYR A 9 -23.74 11.06 4.94
C TYR A 9 -24.35 9.69 5.26
N SER A 10 -23.93 9.09 6.37
CA SER A 10 -24.50 7.84 6.91
C SER A 10 -25.50 8.14 8.02
N ASP A 11 -26.57 7.34 8.09
CA ASP A 11 -27.52 7.31 9.21
C ASP A 11 -27.10 6.37 10.36
N GLY A 12 -25.90 5.77 10.27
CA GLY A 12 -25.29 4.83 11.22
C GLY A 12 -26.06 3.55 11.44
N LYS A 13 -26.97 3.25 10.52
CA LYS A 13 -27.65 1.96 10.41
C LYS A 13 -27.22 1.25 9.13
N GLY A 14 -26.10 1.69 8.55
CA GLY A 14 -25.55 1.18 7.30
C GLY A 14 -26.17 1.77 6.04
N ASN A 15 -27.01 2.81 6.13
CA ASN A 15 -27.55 3.48 4.95
C ASN A 15 -26.78 4.78 4.68
N ILE A 16 -26.47 5.01 3.40
CA ILE A 16 -25.75 6.19 2.92
C ILE A 16 -26.68 6.99 2.01
N PHE A 17 -26.70 8.31 2.19
CA PHE A 17 -27.53 9.25 1.45
C PHE A 17 -26.69 10.41 0.96
N GLU A 18 -27.10 11.04 -0.13
CA GLU A 18 -26.53 12.30 -0.61
C GLU A 18 -27.25 13.50 0.01
N ASP A 19 -26.49 14.57 0.27
CA ASP A 19 -27.04 15.88 0.58
C ASP A 19 -27.00 16.79 -0.65
N LEU A 20 -28.15 16.96 -1.30
CA LEU A 20 -28.29 17.79 -2.50
C LEU A 20 -28.10 19.30 -2.24
N THR A 21 -27.98 19.74 -0.99
CA THR A 21 -27.70 21.15 -0.68
C THR A 21 -26.21 21.45 -0.60
N MET A 22 -25.33 20.45 -0.70
CA MET A 22 -23.89 20.62 -0.49
C MET A 22 -23.04 19.75 -1.44
N HIS A 23 -21.94 20.31 -1.93
CA HIS A 23 -20.93 19.60 -2.71
C HIS A 23 -19.82 19.02 -1.82
N THR A 24 -19.29 17.86 -2.22
CA THR A 24 -18.17 17.21 -1.53
C THR A 24 -16.91 18.07 -1.58
N THR A 25 -16.18 18.09 -0.47
CA THR A 25 -14.84 18.67 -0.37
C THR A 25 -13.81 17.59 -0.05
N GLY A 26 -12.54 17.91 -0.30
CA GLY A 26 -11.41 17.06 -0.02
C GLY A 26 -10.58 17.64 1.11
N ARG A 27 -10.00 16.79 1.95
CA ARG A 27 -9.10 17.20 3.03
C ARG A 27 -7.64 16.94 2.68
N SER A 28 -6.81 17.93 2.97
CA SER A 28 -5.35 17.85 2.91
C SER A 28 -4.79 18.34 4.25
N GLY A 29 -4.12 17.46 4.99
CA GLY A 29 -3.66 17.75 6.34
C GLY A 29 -4.83 17.98 7.28
N TRP A 30 -4.95 19.20 7.83
CA TRP A 30 -6.08 19.61 8.68
C TRP A 30 -7.16 20.39 7.93
N ASP A 31 -6.88 20.80 6.69
CA ASP A 31 -7.69 21.77 5.97
C ASP A 31 -8.59 21.11 4.91
N ALA A 32 -9.79 21.64 4.75
CA ALA A 32 -10.74 21.23 3.72
C ALA A 32 -10.68 22.17 2.51
N TRP A 33 -10.73 21.59 1.32
CA TRP A 33 -10.57 22.28 0.04
C TRP A 33 -11.65 21.85 -0.96
N PRO A 34 -12.12 22.76 -1.83
CA PRO A 34 -12.81 22.35 -3.04
C PRO A 34 -11.93 21.39 -3.87
N ILE A 35 -12.56 20.41 -4.51
CA ILE A 35 -11.88 19.46 -5.40
C ILE A 35 -12.11 19.90 -6.84
N ASP A 36 -11.06 19.89 -7.68
CA ASP A 36 -11.20 20.24 -9.09
C ASP A 36 -12.12 19.24 -9.81
N PRO A 37 -13.10 19.69 -10.61
CA PRO A 37 -13.94 18.82 -11.42
C PRO A 37 -13.18 17.84 -12.34
N ASP A 38 -11.90 18.08 -12.68
CA ASP A 38 -11.08 17.20 -13.51
C ASP A 38 -10.38 16.06 -12.74
N GLU A 39 -10.43 16.08 -11.41
CA GLU A 39 -9.76 15.09 -10.54
C GLU A 39 -10.65 13.91 -10.16
N TRP A 40 -11.95 14.01 -10.44
CA TRP A 40 -12.92 12.98 -10.12
C TRP A 40 -12.91 11.84 -11.13
N ILE A 41 -12.78 10.62 -10.62
CA ILE A 41 -13.05 9.39 -11.35
C ILE A 41 -14.23 8.65 -10.68
N GLU A 42 -14.94 7.83 -11.46
CA GLU A 42 -15.90 6.89 -10.89
C GLU A 42 -15.17 5.97 -9.91
N LEU A 43 -15.76 5.71 -8.74
CA LEU A 43 -15.21 4.80 -7.74
C LEU A 43 -14.86 3.46 -8.42
N PRO A 44 -13.57 3.07 -8.50
CA PRO A 44 -13.20 1.88 -9.25
C PRO A 44 -13.79 0.61 -8.66
N GLU A 45 -13.98 -0.41 -9.49
CA GLU A 45 -14.53 -1.71 -9.07
C GLU A 45 -13.71 -2.31 -7.92
N GLY A 46 -14.40 -2.85 -6.91
CA GLY A 46 -13.77 -3.34 -5.67
C GLY A 46 -13.54 -2.24 -4.63
N GLY A 47 -13.87 -0.99 -4.94
CA GLY A 47 -14.02 0.09 -3.96
C GLY A 47 -15.18 -0.17 -2.99
N SER A 48 -15.12 0.46 -1.82
CA SER A 48 -16.15 0.33 -0.77
C SER A 48 -16.32 1.65 -0.03
N LEU A 49 -17.49 1.84 0.58
CA LEU A 49 -17.78 3.02 1.39
C LEU A 49 -17.67 2.70 2.88
N TYR A 50 -17.21 3.68 3.64
CA TYR A 50 -17.09 3.62 5.09
C TYR A 50 -17.85 4.78 5.70
N GLU A 51 -18.72 4.48 6.66
CA GLU A 51 -19.16 5.50 7.60
C GLU A 51 -18.03 5.83 8.58
N LEU A 52 -18.01 7.08 9.05
CA LEU A 52 -17.02 7.59 9.99
C LEU A 52 -17.73 7.99 11.30
N PRO A 53 -17.94 7.05 12.24
CA PRO A 53 -18.64 7.33 13.48
C PRO A 53 -18.02 8.50 14.24
N GLY A 54 -18.88 9.35 14.78
CA GLY A 54 -18.50 10.55 15.53
C GLY A 54 -17.89 11.68 14.69
N ARG A 55 -17.94 11.62 13.37
CA ARG A 55 -17.41 12.65 12.47
C ARG A 55 -18.51 13.24 11.60
N ARG A 56 -18.52 14.57 11.41
CA ARG A 56 -19.47 15.28 10.54
C ARG A 56 -18.77 15.73 9.28
N GLY A 57 -19.35 15.48 8.11
CA GLY A 57 -18.72 15.83 6.84
C GLY A 57 -18.62 17.34 6.66
N ILE A 58 -17.53 17.82 6.06
CA ILE A 58 -17.40 19.22 5.64
C ILE A 58 -17.73 19.29 4.14
N GLY A 59 -18.63 20.18 3.75
CA GLY A 59 -19.00 20.37 2.35
C GLY A 59 -19.15 21.84 1.99
N LEU A 60 -19.25 22.11 0.69
CA LEU A 60 -19.54 23.45 0.17
C LEU A 60 -21.04 23.60 -0.06
N ASN A 61 -21.66 24.61 0.54
CA ASN A 61 -23.05 24.94 0.27
C ASN A 61 -23.26 25.20 -1.23
N ALA A 62 -24.20 24.49 -1.86
CA ALA A 62 -24.41 24.53 -3.30
C ALA A 62 -24.94 25.90 -3.81
N LEU A 63 -25.50 26.73 -2.93
CA LEU A 63 -26.02 28.06 -3.26
C LEU A 63 -25.01 29.18 -2.96
N THR A 64 -24.38 29.15 -1.79
CA THR A 64 -23.51 30.23 -1.31
C THR A 64 -22.03 29.99 -1.62
N GLY A 65 -21.61 28.74 -1.78
CA GLY A 65 -20.21 28.36 -1.91
C GLY A 65 -19.42 28.41 -0.60
N GLU A 66 -20.09 28.57 0.54
CA GLU A 66 -19.45 28.61 1.86
C GLU A 66 -19.21 27.18 2.41
N MET A 67 -18.13 27.00 3.18
CA MET A 67 -17.83 25.74 3.86
C MET A 67 -18.75 25.56 5.07
N GLU A 68 -19.44 24.44 5.14
CA GLU A 68 -20.41 24.11 6.19
C GLU A 68 -20.26 22.65 6.65
N LEU A 69 -20.75 22.36 7.86
CA LEU A 69 -20.87 21.00 8.36
C LEU A 69 -22.18 20.37 7.88
N CYS A 70 -22.09 19.13 7.39
CA CYS A 70 -23.26 18.31 7.13
C CYS A 70 -23.79 17.73 8.45
N ASP A 71 -24.85 18.34 8.98
CA ASP A 71 -25.48 17.94 10.25
C ASP A 71 -26.48 16.76 10.11
N LYS A 72 -26.64 16.19 8.91
CA LYS A 72 -27.63 15.13 8.64
C LYS A 72 -27.22 13.74 9.12
N GLY A 73 -25.93 13.53 9.36
CA GLY A 73 -25.41 12.22 9.76
C GLY A 73 -23.90 12.18 9.86
N TRP A 74 -23.34 10.97 9.85
CA TRP A 74 -21.90 10.77 9.90
C TRP A 74 -21.25 10.97 8.53
N ALA A 75 -20.02 11.47 8.52
CA ALA A 75 -19.21 11.57 7.33
C ALA A 75 -19.00 10.19 6.68
N VAL A 76 -18.81 10.20 5.36
CA VAL A 76 -18.55 9.00 4.57
C VAL A 76 -17.21 9.14 3.84
N ALA A 77 -16.41 8.08 3.86
CA ALA A 77 -15.19 7.96 3.08
C ALA A 77 -15.28 6.77 2.12
N ALA A 78 -14.36 6.70 1.16
CA ALA A 78 -14.18 5.54 0.30
C ALA A 78 -12.82 4.87 0.51
N PHE A 79 -12.85 3.54 0.49
CA PHE A 79 -11.71 2.73 0.10
C PHE A 79 -11.62 2.71 -1.41
N ILE A 80 -10.46 3.11 -1.91
CA ILE A 80 -10.10 2.96 -3.31
C ILE A 80 -9.21 1.71 -3.47
N PRO A 81 -9.51 0.85 -4.46
CA PRO A 81 -8.79 -0.39 -4.62
C PRO A 81 -7.33 -0.15 -5.04
N PRO A 82 -6.45 -1.17 -4.90
CA PRO A 82 -5.10 -1.14 -5.47
C PRO A 82 -5.07 -0.65 -6.91
N ALA A 83 -3.92 -0.13 -7.33
CA ALA A 83 -3.70 0.56 -8.60
C ALA A 83 -4.16 2.02 -8.69
N HIS A 84 -4.82 2.55 -7.65
CA HIS A 84 -5.27 3.95 -7.62
C HIS A 84 -4.68 4.70 -6.42
N THR A 85 -4.35 5.98 -6.63
CA THR A 85 -3.89 6.91 -5.60
C THR A 85 -4.92 8.01 -5.42
N GLY A 86 -5.38 8.21 -4.18
CA GLY A 86 -6.31 9.25 -3.81
C GLY A 86 -5.61 10.58 -3.62
N PHE A 87 -6.25 11.66 -4.06
CA PHE A 87 -5.72 13.00 -3.96
C PHE A 87 -6.12 13.72 -2.68
N TYR A 88 -7.25 13.31 -2.08
CA TYR A 88 -7.80 13.93 -0.87
C TYR A 88 -8.33 12.89 0.11
N LEU A 89 -8.17 13.21 1.39
CA LEU A 89 -8.87 12.52 2.48
C LEU A 89 -10.33 12.99 2.54
N ALA A 90 -11.21 12.19 3.16
CA ALA A 90 -12.56 12.65 3.48
C ALA A 90 -12.49 13.86 4.42
N ALA A 91 -13.19 14.93 4.07
CA ALA A 91 -13.25 16.14 4.88
C ALA A 91 -14.32 16.02 5.96
N TYR A 92 -13.91 16.15 7.22
CA TYR A 92 -14.80 16.06 8.36
C TYR A 92 -14.29 16.84 9.56
N GLU A 93 -15.21 17.17 10.47
CA GLU A 93 -14.93 17.59 11.84
C GLU A 93 -15.13 16.38 12.78
N THR A 94 -14.14 16.14 13.64
CA THR A 94 -14.15 15.06 14.63
C THR A 94 -14.77 15.53 15.94
N MET A 95 -15.82 14.84 16.38
CA MET A 95 -16.45 15.12 17.67
C MET A 95 -15.62 14.55 18.84
N PRO A 96 -15.74 15.11 20.07
CA PRO A 96 -14.92 14.71 21.21
C PRO A 96 -14.93 13.20 21.54
N ASP A 97 -16.04 12.51 21.32
CA ASP A 97 -16.22 11.09 21.64
C ASP A 97 -16.04 10.15 20.43
N ALA A 98 -15.48 10.66 19.32
CA ALA A 98 -15.29 9.86 18.13
C ALA A 98 -14.22 8.77 18.34
N PRO A 99 -14.47 7.52 17.92
CA PRO A 99 -13.47 6.46 18.03
C PRO A 99 -12.32 6.68 17.04
N THR A 100 -11.15 6.13 17.36
CA THR A 100 -10.06 5.97 16.39
C THR A 100 -10.51 5.04 15.27
N LEU A 101 -10.33 5.48 14.03
CA LEU A 101 -10.70 4.70 12.85
C LEU A 101 -9.73 3.51 12.67
N PRO A 102 -10.22 2.38 12.13
CA PRO A 102 -9.37 1.23 11.77
C PRO A 102 -8.29 1.58 10.73
N LEU A 103 -7.37 0.63 10.47
CA LEU A 103 -6.28 0.82 9.51
C LEU A 103 -6.76 0.61 8.06
N PHE A 104 -7.55 1.57 7.55
CA PHE A 104 -7.97 1.67 6.15
C PHE A 104 -7.63 3.05 5.56
N CYS A 105 -7.74 3.19 4.24
CA CYS A 105 -7.65 4.50 3.60
C CYS A 105 -9.02 5.18 3.63
N TYR A 106 -9.02 6.50 3.84
CA TYR A 106 -10.22 7.31 4.03
C TYR A 106 -10.29 8.41 2.98
N THR A 107 -10.48 8.03 1.71
CA THR A 107 -10.51 8.96 0.57
C THR A 107 -11.84 9.72 0.54
N ALA A 108 -11.83 10.98 0.10
CA ALA A 108 -13.06 11.72 -0.16
C ALA A 108 -13.93 11.00 -1.20
N VAL A 109 -15.25 11.07 -1.02
CA VAL A 109 -16.21 10.45 -1.93
C VAL A 109 -17.47 11.30 -2.03
N GLY A 110 -18.04 11.35 -3.22
CA GLY A 110 -19.32 12.02 -3.46
C GLY A 110 -20.20 11.25 -4.42
N TRP A 111 -21.44 11.69 -4.52
CA TRP A 111 -22.45 11.07 -5.36
C TRP A 111 -22.91 12.02 -6.47
N LEU A 112 -22.99 11.49 -7.69
CA LEU A 112 -23.55 12.22 -8.81
C LEU A 112 -24.16 11.27 -9.84
N ASP A 113 -25.36 11.59 -10.32
CA ASP A 113 -26.02 10.90 -11.44
C ASP A 113 -26.04 9.37 -11.33
N GLY A 114 -26.31 8.85 -10.12
CA GLY A 114 -26.42 7.41 -9.88
C GLY A 114 -25.09 6.69 -9.62
N LYS A 115 -23.99 7.43 -9.43
CA LYS A 115 -22.63 6.87 -9.30
C LYS A 115 -21.86 7.53 -8.16
N PHE A 116 -20.93 6.77 -7.59
CA PHE A 116 -19.94 7.26 -6.64
C PHE A 116 -18.69 7.75 -7.39
N TYR A 117 -18.15 8.88 -6.95
CA TYR A 117 -16.93 9.48 -7.48
C TYR A 117 -15.93 9.72 -6.36
N VAL A 118 -14.66 9.55 -6.68
CA VAL A 118 -13.52 9.80 -5.79
C VAL A 118 -12.46 10.64 -6.51
N PRO A 119 -11.75 11.54 -5.81
CA PRO A 119 -10.65 12.28 -6.41
C PRO A 119 -9.39 11.40 -6.40
N ALA A 120 -9.07 10.81 -7.54
CA ALA A 120 -7.99 9.84 -7.62
C ALA A 120 -7.49 9.69 -9.06
N THR A 121 -6.28 9.13 -9.17
CA THR A 121 -5.74 8.68 -10.46
C THR A 121 -5.34 7.23 -10.42
N ARG A 122 -5.42 6.57 -11.57
CA ARG A 122 -4.89 5.22 -11.75
C ARG A 122 -3.39 5.33 -12.03
N ILE A 123 -2.57 4.73 -11.18
CA ILE A 123 -1.10 4.77 -11.28
C ILE A 123 -0.49 3.45 -11.79
N GLU A 124 -1.28 2.39 -11.91
CA GLU A 124 -0.80 1.05 -12.29
C GLU A 124 -1.74 0.43 -13.32
N ALA A 125 -1.17 -0.07 -14.41
CA ALA A 125 -1.94 -0.72 -15.47
C ALA A 125 -2.11 -2.23 -15.25
N ASP A 126 -1.23 -2.85 -14.47
CA ASP A 126 -1.26 -4.29 -14.21
C ASP A 126 -2.53 -4.71 -13.47
N ILE A 127 -3.26 -5.68 -14.04
CA ILE A 127 -4.56 -6.11 -13.52
C ILE A 127 -4.46 -7.14 -12.38
N ARG A 128 -3.26 -7.51 -11.95
CA ARG A 128 -3.05 -8.72 -11.13
C ARG A 128 -3.82 -8.76 -9.80
N GLN A 129 -4.22 -7.63 -9.25
CA GLN A 129 -5.00 -7.56 -8.02
C GLN A 129 -6.39 -6.95 -8.23
N GLU A 130 -6.86 -6.82 -9.47
CA GLU A 130 -8.22 -6.36 -9.75
C GLU A 130 -9.25 -7.38 -9.27
N CYS A 131 -10.32 -6.89 -8.64
CA CYS A 131 -11.32 -7.74 -7.98
C CYS A 131 -11.99 -8.73 -8.96
N GLY A 132 -12.34 -8.27 -10.17
CA GLY A 132 -12.97 -9.08 -11.21
C GLY A 132 -12.11 -10.25 -11.68
N GLY A 133 -10.80 -10.20 -11.44
CA GLY A 133 -9.87 -11.27 -11.79
C GLY A 133 -9.95 -12.50 -10.88
N PHE A 134 -10.62 -12.42 -9.72
CA PHE A 134 -10.62 -13.51 -8.74
C PHE A 134 -11.92 -14.31 -8.71
N ASP A 135 -11.81 -15.59 -9.09
CA ASP A 135 -12.89 -16.58 -9.01
C ASP A 135 -12.74 -17.40 -7.72
N ASP A 136 -13.67 -17.22 -6.78
CA ASP A 136 -13.66 -17.89 -5.47
C ASP A 136 -13.65 -19.42 -5.56
N LYS A 137 -14.29 -19.99 -6.59
CA LYS A 137 -14.31 -21.43 -6.78
C LYS A 137 -12.92 -21.92 -7.18
N LYS A 138 -12.28 -21.25 -8.14
CA LYS A 138 -10.90 -21.58 -8.56
C LYS A 138 -9.90 -21.41 -7.43
N VAL A 139 -10.04 -20.36 -6.62
CA VAL A 139 -9.18 -20.16 -5.43
C VAL A 139 -9.32 -21.33 -4.47
N LYS A 140 -10.55 -21.74 -4.11
CA LYS A 140 -10.78 -22.86 -3.19
C LYS A 140 -10.30 -24.20 -3.73
N GLU A 141 -10.49 -24.43 -5.04
CA GLU A 141 -9.96 -25.62 -5.72
C GLU A 141 -8.43 -25.64 -5.70
N GLY A 142 -7.78 -24.52 -6.03
CA GLY A 142 -6.33 -24.37 -5.97
C GLY A 142 -5.76 -24.55 -4.56
N VAL A 143 -6.44 -24.00 -3.53
CA VAL A 143 -6.09 -24.23 -2.12
C VAL A 143 -6.10 -25.71 -1.80
N LYS A 144 -7.18 -26.42 -2.14
CA LYS A 144 -7.28 -27.86 -1.90
C LYS A 144 -6.13 -28.61 -2.57
N THR A 145 -5.88 -28.35 -3.86
CA THR A 145 -4.83 -29.03 -4.62
C THR A 145 -3.44 -28.80 -4.04
N LEU A 146 -3.07 -27.55 -3.72
CA LEU A 146 -1.72 -27.25 -3.24
C LEU A 146 -1.51 -27.68 -1.78
N VAL A 147 -2.54 -27.64 -0.94
CA VAL A 147 -2.49 -28.18 0.42
C VAL A 147 -2.30 -29.71 0.40
N GLU A 148 -2.98 -30.41 -0.51
CA GLU A 148 -2.79 -31.86 -0.71
C GLU A 148 -1.39 -32.19 -1.27
N ALA A 149 -0.84 -31.34 -2.14
CA ALA A 149 0.50 -31.51 -2.71
C ALA A 149 1.62 -31.24 -1.69
N TYR A 150 1.40 -30.32 -0.75
CA TYR A 150 2.39 -29.89 0.25
C TYR A 150 1.89 -30.07 1.69
N PRO A 151 1.54 -31.30 2.13
CA PRO A 151 0.84 -31.54 3.38
C PRO A 151 1.66 -31.16 4.63
N HIS A 152 2.98 -31.11 4.51
CA HIS A 152 3.89 -30.79 5.61
C HIS A 152 4.48 -29.37 5.53
N ASN A 153 4.12 -28.59 4.51
CA ASN A 153 4.66 -27.25 4.33
C ASN A 153 3.82 -26.22 5.10
N ARG A 154 4.39 -25.68 6.18
CA ARG A 154 3.66 -24.74 7.06
C ARG A 154 3.36 -23.40 6.39
N LEU A 155 4.17 -22.99 5.41
CA LEU A 155 3.91 -21.77 4.65
C LEU A 155 2.69 -21.94 3.75
N VAL A 156 2.58 -23.06 3.03
CA VAL A 156 1.41 -23.32 2.17
C VAL A 156 0.13 -23.35 3.00
N GLN A 157 0.14 -23.97 4.18
CA GLN A 157 -1.01 -23.96 5.09
C GLN A 157 -1.35 -22.55 5.59
N HIS A 158 -0.34 -21.76 6.00
CA HIS A 158 -0.55 -20.38 6.41
C HIS A 158 -1.12 -19.51 5.27
N LEU A 159 -0.61 -19.68 4.05
CA LEU A 159 -1.11 -18.98 2.87
C LEU A 159 -2.56 -19.39 2.55
N ALA A 160 -2.91 -20.66 2.70
CA ALA A 160 -4.25 -21.16 2.48
C ALA A 160 -5.25 -20.60 3.50
N ASP A 161 -5.04 -20.94 4.78
CA ASP A 161 -6.02 -20.72 5.84
C ASP A 161 -6.13 -19.24 6.20
N ASN A 162 -5.00 -18.58 6.44
CA ASN A 162 -4.98 -17.21 6.93
C ASN A 162 -5.06 -16.23 5.75
N CYS A 163 -4.20 -16.38 4.75
CA CYS A 163 -4.06 -15.34 3.73
C CYS A 163 -5.16 -15.40 2.66
N ALA A 164 -5.33 -16.53 1.97
CA ALA A 164 -6.23 -16.63 0.84
C ALA A 164 -7.71 -16.77 1.25
N LEU A 165 -8.00 -17.60 2.26
CA LEU A 165 -9.37 -17.91 2.67
C LEU A 165 -9.94 -16.98 3.75
N THR A 166 -9.10 -16.42 4.62
CA THR A 166 -9.55 -15.53 5.70
C THR A 166 -9.35 -14.05 5.36
N TYR A 167 -8.12 -13.62 5.05
CA TYR A 167 -7.83 -12.21 4.73
C TYR A 167 -8.16 -11.83 3.29
N HIS A 168 -8.48 -12.80 2.43
CA HIS A 168 -8.66 -12.61 0.99
C HIS A 168 -7.49 -11.90 0.29
N CYS A 169 -6.26 -12.13 0.78
CA CYS A 169 -5.05 -11.51 0.27
C CYS A 169 -4.86 -11.78 -1.24
N PRO A 170 -4.81 -10.74 -2.09
CA PRO A 170 -4.70 -10.90 -3.54
C PRO A 170 -3.49 -11.73 -3.98
N ALA A 171 -2.32 -11.53 -3.35
CA ALA A 171 -1.11 -12.29 -3.68
C ALA A 171 -1.27 -13.78 -3.36
N ALA A 172 -1.84 -14.13 -2.20
CA ALA A 172 -2.07 -15.53 -1.84
C ALA A 172 -3.10 -16.18 -2.78
N ARG A 173 -4.19 -15.48 -3.11
CA ARG A 173 -5.19 -15.96 -4.07
C ARG A 173 -4.58 -16.17 -5.46
N ASN A 174 -3.70 -15.27 -5.91
CA ASN A 174 -2.97 -15.43 -7.17
C ASN A 174 -2.06 -16.66 -7.20
N TYR A 175 -1.34 -16.92 -6.11
CA TYR A 175 -0.56 -18.15 -5.96
C TYR A 175 -1.44 -19.40 -6.11
N PHE A 176 -2.58 -19.49 -5.39
CA PHE A 176 -3.50 -20.63 -5.52
C PHE A 176 -4.18 -20.71 -6.89
N MET A 177 -4.23 -19.62 -7.64
CA MET A 177 -4.68 -19.59 -9.03
C MET A 177 -3.54 -19.86 -10.04
N GLY A 178 -2.30 -20.09 -9.57
CA GLY A 178 -1.15 -20.42 -10.41
C GLY A 178 -0.63 -19.26 -11.28
N ARG A 179 -0.74 -18.01 -10.80
CA ARG A 179 -0.37 -16.82 -11.60
C ARG A 179 0.39 -15.74 -10.81
N TRP A 180 1.23 -14.99 -11.51
CA TRP A 180 1.85 -13.73 -11.09
C TRP A 180 2.65 -13.81 -9.78
N GLU A 181 2.27 -13.03 -8.76
CA GLU A 181 3.03 -12.87 -7.52
C GLU A 181 2.65 -13.91 -6.47
N CYS A 182 3.66 -14.66 -6.00
CA CYS A 182 3.58 -15.64 -4.93
C CYS A 182 4.22 -15.07 -3.64
N PRO A 183 3.45 -14.93 -2.54
CA PRO A 183 3.93 -14.34 -1.30
C PRO A 183 4.72 -15.34 -0.44
N ILE A 184 5.84 -14.89 0.14
CA ILE A 184 6.68 -15.66 1.08
C ILE A 184 6.73 -14.95 2.43
N PRO A 185 5.84 -15.28 3.40
CA PRO A 185 5.98 -14.79 4.77
C PRO A 185 7.15 -15.49 5.46
N SER A 186 8.07 -14.71 6.04
CA SER A 186 9.37 -15.24 6.51
C SER A 186 9.69 -14.91 7.98
N SER A 187 9.21 -13.78 8.50
CA SER A 187 9.69 -13.22 9.75
C SER A 187 8.60 -13.07 10.82
N PRO A 188 8.71 -13.78 11.95
CA PRO A 188 7.78 -13.61 13.08
C PRO A 188 8.11 -12.38 13.95
N ALA A 189 9.17 -11.63 13.64
CA ALA A 189 9.65 -10.51 14.45
C ALA A 189 9.84 -9.25 13.61
N CYS A 190 9.75 -8.08 14.23
CA CYS A 190 10.01 -6.80 13.58
C CYS A 190 10.95 -5.96 14.45
N ASN A 191 11.79 -5.15 13.82
CA ASN A 191 12.65 -4.17 14.49
C ASN A 191 12.11 -2.73 14.38
N ALA A 192 10.85 -2.56 13.97
CA ALA A 192 10.14 -1.29 13.96
C ALA A 192 8.87 -1.40 14.81
N ASN A 193 8.55 -0.35 15.55
CA ASN A 193 7.35 -0.26 16.38
C ASN A 193 6.36 0.74 15.76
N CYS A 194 5.99 0.49 14.50
CA CYS A 194 5.18 1.42 13.71
C CYS A 194 3.86 1.75 14.41
N ILE A 195 3.48 3.03 14.44
CA ILE A 195 2.20 3.49 15.00
C ILE A 195 1.02 2.69 14.40
N GLY A 196 0.93 2.62 13.08
CA GLY A 196 -0.12 1.90 12.36
C GLY A 196 0.29 0.49 11.88
N CYS A 197 0.99 -0.30 12.69
CA CYS A 197 1.41 -1.64 12.26
C CYS A 197 0.21 -2.56 11.98
N ILE A 198 0.13 -3.10 10.76
CA ILE A 198 -1.00 -3.91 10.28
C ILE A 198 -0.97 -5.37 10.72
N SER A 199 0.15 -5.84 11.27
CA SER A 199 0.36 -7.22 11.72
C SER A 199 0.37 -7.37 13.26
N PHE A 200 0.46 -6.25 13.98
CA PHE A 200 0.64 -6.22 15.43
C PHE A 200 0.29 -4.84 15.98
N GLN A 201 -0.67 -4.77 16.89
CA GLN A 201 -0.97 -3.58 17.68
C GLN A 201 -0.77 -3.91 19.17
N PRO A 202 -0.18 -3.02 19.98
CA PRO A 202 -0.11 -3.20 21.43
C PRO A 202 -1.52 -3.34 22.03
N GLU A 203 -1.65 -4.12 23.11
CA GLU A 203 -2.95 -4.37 23.78
C GLU A 203 -3.56 -3.08 24.35
N GLU A 204 -2.73 -2.09 24.64
CA GLU A 204 -3.15 -0.78 25.16
C GLU A 204 -3.74 0.14 24.08
N GLU A 205 -3.55 -0.17 22.80
CA GLU A 205 -4.11 0.62 21.69
C GLU A 205 -5.55 0.19 21.38
N SER A 206 -6.41 1.14 21.04
CA SER A 206 -7.82 0.87 20.73
C SER A 206 -8.05 0.25 19.35
N ILE A 207 -7.00 0.23 18.50
CA ILE A 207 -7.07 -0.28 17.13
C ILE A 207 -6.53 -1.70 17.06
N VAL A 208 -7.14 -2.52 16.21
CA VAL A 208 -6.71 -3.90 15.95
C VAL A 208 -5.90 -3.99 14.66
N SER A 209 -4.88 -4.83 14.66
CA SER A 209 -4.16 -5.16 13.43
C SER A 209 -5.06 -5.91 12.46
N THR A 210 -5.00 -5.57 11.17
CA THR A 210 -5.82 -6.21 10.13
C THR A 210 -5.40 -7.65 9.82
N GLN A 211 -4.19 -8.05 10.22
CA GLN A 211 -3.61 -9.37 9.97
C GLN A 211 -2.86 -9.84 11.23
N ASP A 212 -2.73 -11.15 11.40
CA ASP A 212 -1.95 -11.73 12.49
C ASP A 212 -0.51 -11.98 12.05
N ARG A 213 0.45 -11.60 12.90
CA ARG A 213 1.86 -11.87 12.66
C ARG A 213 2.15 -13.38 12.67
N LEU A 214 2.93 -13.81 11.68
CA LEU A 214 3.49 -15.14 11.54
C LEU A 214 4.13 -15.60 12.86
N ARG A 215 3.87 -16.84 13.26
CA ARG A 215 4.29 -17.37 14.58
C ARG A 215 5.44 -18.36 14.52
N PHE A 216 6.00 -18.60 13.34
CA PHE A 216 7.10 -19.53 13.13
C PHE A 216 8.14 -18.95 12.18
N LYS A 217 9.34 -19.54 12.22
CA LYS A 217 10.39 -19.28 11.24
C LYS A 217 10.35 -20.41 10.20
N PRO A 218 10.11 -20.13 8.91
CA PRO A 218 10.19 -21.15 7.87
C PRO A 218 11.65 -21.55 7.64
N THR A 219 11.85 -22.73 7.09
CA THR A 219 13.15 -23.19 6.58
C THR A 219 13.31 -22.80 5.11
N ALA A 220 14.56 -22.80 4.63
CA ALA A 220 14.82 -22.55 3.22
C ALA A 220 14.14 -23.60 2.31
N GLN A 221 14.07 -24.86 2.77
CA GLN A 221 13.43 -25.96 2.08
C GLN A 221 11.92 -25.74 1.93
N GLU A 222 11.24 -25.32 3.01
CA GLU A 222 9.80 -24.97 2.96
C GLU A 222 9.54 -23.84 1.95
N ILE A 223 10.44 -22.88 1.82
CA ILE A 223 10.31 -21.79 0.84
C ILE A 223 10.49 -22.32 -0.59
N VAL A 224 11.56 -23.08 -0.84
CA VAL A 224 11.92 -23.59 -2.18
C VAL A 224 10.83 -24.52 -2.73
N GLU A 225 10.26 -25.37 -1.87
CA GLU A 225 9.34 -26.46 -2.25
C GLU A 225 8.14 -26.00 -3.10
N TYR A 226 7.56 -24.84 -2.80
CA TYR A 226 6.41 -24.31 -3.55
C TYR A 226 6.77 -23.14 -4.48
N THR A 227 7.87 -22.42 -4.20
CA THR A 227 8.26 -21.26 -5.00
C THR A 227 8.91 -21.64 -6.33
N VAL A 228 9.72 -22.71 -6.37
CA VAL A 228 10.32 -23.17 -7.63
C VAL A 228 9.27 -23.61 -8.65
N PRO A 229 8.29 -24.48 -8.30
CA PRO A 229 7.21 -24.84 -9.23
C PRO A 229 6.39 -23.63 -9.71
N HIS A 230 6.13 -22.66 -8.82
CA HIS A 230 5.45 -21.41 -9.18
C HIS A 230 6.24 -20.61 -10.21
N LEU A 231 7.54 -20.38 -9.96
CA LEU A 231 8.42 -19.62 -10.87
C LEU A 231 8.56 -20.28 -12.26
N GLU A 232 8.45 -21.60 -12.33
CA GLU A 232 8.55 -22.33 -13.59
C GLU A 232 7.30 -22.24 -14.46
N THR A 233 6.13 -22.05 -13.85
CA THR A 233 4.83 -22.26 -14.50
C THR A 233 3.95 -21.02 -14.59
N ALA A 234 4.02 -20.12 -13.61
CA ALA A 234 3.17 -18.94 -13.58
C ALA A 234 3.59 -17.92 -14.67
N PRO A 235 2.63 -17.24 -15.33
CA PRO A 235 2.93 -16.10 -16.20
C PRO A 235 3.43 -14.92 -15.37
N PHE A 236 4.41 -14.18 -15.91
CA PHE A 236 5.08 -13.05 -15.24
C PHE A 236 5.45 -13.37 -13.78
N PRO A 237 6.19 -14.47 -13.54
CA PRO A 237 6.29 -15.05 -12.21
C PRO A 237 7.12 -14.17 -11.28
N ILE A 238 6.58 -13.93 -10.09
CA ILE A 238 7.26 -13.21 -9.00
C ILE A 238 7.13 -14.03 -7.73
N VAL A 239 8.20 -14.09 -6.95
CA VAL A 239 8.12 -14.50 -5.54
C VAL A 239 8.60 -13.34 -4.67
N SER A 240 7.82 -13.02 -3.63
CA SER A 240 8.07 -11.84 -2.80
C SER A 240 8.20 -12.22 -1.34
N PHE A 241 9.36 -11.97 -0.74
CA PHE A 241 9.51 -11.92 0.71
C PHE A 241 8.86 -10.65 1.27
N GLY A 242 8.35 -10.67 2.50
CA GLY A 242 7.76 -9.49 3.13
C GLY A 242 6.28 -9.31 2.83
N GLN A 243 5.42 -9.74 3.76
CA GLN A 243 3.97 -9.77 3.65
C GLN A 243 3.29 -9.01 4.79
N GLY A 244 2.01 -8.66 4.62
CA GLY A 244 1.24 -7.96 5.67
C GLY A 244 1.06 -8.78 6.95
N CYS A 245 1.20 -10.10 6.86
CA CYS A 245 1.05 -11.06 7.97
C CYS A 245 2.39 -11.41 8.63
N GLU A 246 3.47 -10.67 8.39
CA GLU A 246 4.78 -10.92 9.00
C GLU A 246 5.38 -9.64 9.61
N GLY A 247 6.53 -9.77 10.28
CA GLY A 247 7.34 -8.65 10.74
C GLY A 247 8.33 -8.14 9.67
N GLU A 248 9.57 -7.88 10.07
CA GLU A 248 10.61 -7.40 9.14
C GLU A 248 11.39 -8.58 8.55
N PRO A 249 11.30 -8.85 7.22
CA PRO A 249 11.97 -10.00 6.59
C PRO A 249 13.49 -9.93 6.62
N LEU A 250 14.13 -8.75 6.66
CA LEU A 250 15.60 -8.66 6.76
C LEU A 250 16.14 -9.22 8.08
N LEU A 251 15.30 -9.45 9.11
CA LEU A 251 15.70 -10.20 10.30
C LEU A 251 15.92 -11.70 10.04
N MET A 252 15.45 -12.20 8.89
CA MET A 252 15.54 -13.59 8.44
C MET A 252 16.46 -13.72 7.21
N TRP A 253 17.36 -12.75 6.98
CA TRP A 253 18.16 -12.65 5.77
C TRP A 253 19.01 -13.89 5.46
N GLU A 254 19.47 -14.65 6.47
CA GLU A 254 20.24 -15.88 6.24
C GLU A 254 19.38 -16.96 5.59
N THR A 255 18.17 -17.18 6.10
CA THR A 255 17.19 -18.11 5.50
C THR A 255 16.79 -17.65 4.11
N ILE A 256 16.53 -16.35 3.92
CA ILE A 256 16.20 -15.78 2.61
C ILE A 256 17.35 -16.01 1.63
N ARG A 257 18.60 -15.75 2.03
CA ARG A 257 19.80 -15.98 1.21
C ARG A 257 19.90 -17.44 0.78
N GLU A 258 19.74 -18.37 1.72
CA GLU A 258 19.76 -19.82 1.44
C GLU A 258 18.66 -20.23 0.47
N SER A 259 17.44 -19.71 0.64
CA SER A 259 16.33 -19.92 -0.29
C SER A 259 16.63 -19.39 -1.68
N ILE A 260 17.17 -18.17 -1.82
CA ILE A 260 17.50 -17.59 -3.12
C ILE A 260 18.54 -18.44 -3.85
N ILE A 261 19.62 -18.82 -3.16
CA ILE A 261 20.68 -19.67 -3.73
C ILE A 261 20.08 -20.99 -4.21
N GLU A 262 19.24 -21.62 -3.39
CA GLU A 262 18.63 -22.90 -3.74
C GLU A 262 17.64 -22.76 -4.90
N ILE A 263 16.73 -21.79 -4.87
CA ILE A 263 15.80 -21.49 -5.98
C ILE A 263 16.57 -21.33 -7.29
N ARG A 264 17.67 -20.58 -7.29
CA ARG A 264 18.47 -20.28 -8.49
C ARG A 264 19.26 -21.49 -9.02
N LYS A 265 19.43 -22.56 -8.24
CA LYS A 265 19.94 -23.84 -8.77
C LYS A 265 18.91 -24.57 -9.63
N HIS A 266 17.62 -24.40 -9.33
CA HIS A 266 16.53 -25.08 -10.03
C HIS A 266 15.97 -24.26 -11.18
N THR A 267 15.92 -22.92 -11.05
CA THR A 267 15.35 -22.06 -12.09
C THR A 267 15.96 -20.66 -12.18
N PRO A 268 16.27 -20.17 -13.40
CA PRO A 268 16.61 -18.77 -13.62
C PRO A 268 15.37 -17.87 -13.82
N LYS A 269 14.16 -18.44 -13.87
CA LYS A 269 12.93 -17.71 -14.21
C LYS A 269 12.43 -16.83 -13.07
N GLY A 270 11.67 -15.80 -13.46
CA GLY A 270 10.93 -14.90 -12.58
C GLY A 270 11.78 -13.99 -11.70
N SER A 271 11.08 -13.03 -11.09
CA SER A 271 11.68 -12.04 -10.19
C SER A 271 11.62 -12.53 -8.75
N ILE A 272 12.73 -12.42 -8.02
CA ILE A 272 12.74 -12.55 -6.56
C ILE A 272 12.82 -11.16 -5.96
N ASN A 273 11.77 -10.79 -5.23
CA ASN A 273 11.59 -9.49 -4.59
C ASN A 273 11.60 -9.60 -3.07
N ILE A 274 11.99 -8.53 -2.37
CA ILE A 274 11.78 -8.37 -0.94
C ILE A 274 11.07 -7.04 -0.61
N ASN A 275 9.97 -7.12 0.13
CA ASN A 275 9.28 -5.98 0.71
C ASN A 275 9.76 -5.79 2.14
N THR A 276 10.37 -4.66 2.48
CA THR A 276 11.08 -4.49 3.76
C THR A 276 10.94 -3.04 4.26
N ASN A 277 11.29 -2.79 5.51
CA ASN A 277 11.59 -1.46 6.01
C ASN A 277 12.98 -0.94 5.59
N GLY A 278 13.86 -1.78 5.02
CA GLY A 278 15.22 -1.38 4.58
C GLY A 278 16.24 -1.26 5.70
N SER A 279 15.97 -1.79 6.90
CA SER A 279 16.77 -1.55 8.10
C SER A 279 18.15 -2.22 8.17
N LYS A 280 18.57 -3.00 7.15
CA LYS A 280 19.83 -3.76 7.19
C LYS A 280 20.56 -3.77 5.83
N PRO A 281 21.33 -2.72 5.49
CA PRO A 281 22.08 -2.64 4.23
C PRO A 281 23.04 -3.81 4.00
N ASP A 282 23.75 -4.27 5.03
CA ASP A 282 24.67 -5.41 4.92
C ASP A 282 23.94 -6.70 4.53
N ALA A 283 22.77 -6.94 5.12
CA ALA A 283 21.94 -8.08 4.76
C ALA A 283 21.45 -7.96 3.31
N VAL A 284 20.99 -6.78 2.89
CA VAL A 284 20.59 -6.50 1.52
C VAL A 284 21.74 -6.80 0.54
N ARG A 285 22.97 -6.40 0.87
CA ARG A 285 24.16 -6.69 0.06
C ARG A 285 24.38 -8.19 -0.13
N GLU A 286 24.24 -8.97 0.94
CA GLU A 286 24.35 -10.44 0.86
C GLU A 286 23.22 -11.08 0.05
N LEU A 287 22.00 -10.54 0.13
CA LEU A 287 20.87 -10.99 -0.69
C LEU A 287 21.08 -10.67 -2.18
N CYS A 288 21.61 -9.49 -2.51
CA CYS A 288 21.98 -9.14 -3.89
C CYS A 288 23.04 -10.09 -4.46
N LYS A 289 24.09 -10.42 -3.68
CA LYS A 289 25.09 -11.43 -4.09
C LYS A 289 24.49 -12.80 -4.36
N ALA A 290 23.43 -13.17 -3.64
CA ALA A 290 22.72 -14.44 -3.83
C ALA A 290 21.80 -14.45 -5.07
N GLY A 291 21.40 -13.28 -5.59
CA GLY A 291 20.55 -13.17 -6.78
C GLY A 291 19.18 -12.52 -6.54
N LEU A 292 19.02 -11.73 -5.47
CA LEU A 292 17.86 -10.85 -5.29
C LEU A 292 17.72 -9.89 -6.48
N ASN A 293 16.52 -9.81 -7.06
CA ASN A 293 16.28 -8.98 -8.25
C ASN A 293 15.76 -7.59 -7.92
N SER A 294 14.91 -7.48 -6.90
CA SER A 294 14.31 -6.21 -6.52
C SER A 294 14.08 -6.06 -5.02
N ILE A 295 14.06 -4.81 -4.58
CA ILE A 295 13.68 -4.41 -3.23
C ILE A 295 12.56 -3.39 -3.27
N ARG A 296 11.66 -3.48 -2.31
CA ARG A 296 10.67 -2.46 -2.00
C ARG A 296 10.78 -2.03 -0.54
N VAL A 297 11.27 -0.80 -0.33
CA VAL A 297 11.39 -0.20 1.00
C VAL A 297 10.11 0.58 1.34
N SER A 298 9.45 0.25 2.45
CA SER A 298 8.25 0.98 2.89
C SER A 298 8.61 2.20 3.72
N THR A 299 7.97 3.33 3.43
CA THR A 299 8.15 4.56 4.19
C THR A 299 6.92 5.46 4.14
N ASN A 300 6.61 6.13 5.26
CA ASN A 300 5.60 7.19 5.34
C ASN A 300 6.15 8.56 4.92
N SER A 301 7.48 8.71 4.87
CA SER A 301 8.13 9.99 4.56
C SER A 301 9.59 9.81 4.15
N ALA A 302 10.06 10.64 3.21
CA ALA A 302 11.46 10.84 2.85
C ALA A 302 12.19 11.78 3.84
N ARG A 303 11.50 12.33 4.85
CA ARG A 303 12.07 13.16 5.92
C ARG A 303 12.22 12.31 7.18
N GLU A 304 13.45 12.17 7.67
CA GLU A 304 13.75 11.44 8.90
C GLU A 304 12.88 11.89 10.09
N LYS A 305 12.67 13.20 10.26
CA LYS A 305 11.87 13.76 11.36
C LYS A 305 10.39 13.33 11.38
N ILE A 306 9.85 12.91 10.23
CA ILE A 306 8.47 12.40 10.09
C ILE A 306 8.48 10.86 10.08
N TYR A 307 9.52 10.26 9.50
CA TYR A 307 9.72 8.82 9.49
C TYR A 307 9.89 8.24 10.91
N THR A 308 10.83 8.78 11.68
CA THR A 308 11.29 8.21 12.94
C THR A 308 10.18 8.10 13.99
N PRO A 309 9.33 9.11 14.22
CA PRO A 309 8.26 8.98 15.22
C PRO A 309 7.15 8.01 14.79
N TYR A 310 6.96 7.80 13.47
CA TYR A 310 6.03 6.80 12.94
C TYR A 310 6.59 5.38 13.04
N TYR A 311 7.75 5.10 12.43
CA TYR A 311 8.34 3.75 12.39
C TYR A 311 8.94 3.29 13.72
N ARG A 312 9.35 4.25 14.57
CA ARG A 312 10.03 4.02 15.85
C ARG A 312 11.12 2.94 15.72
N PRO A 313 12.18 3.22 14.95
CA PRO A 313 13.24 2.25 14.69
C PRO A 313 13.87 1.69 15.96
N ASN A 314 14.16 0.39 15.96
CA ASN A 314 14.92 -0.29 16.99
C ASN A 314 16.17 -0.93 16.35
N ASN A 315 17.35 -0.40 16.69
CA ASN A 315 18.64 -0.83 16.14
C ASN A 315 18.82 -0.61 14.62
N TYR A 316 18.21 0.46 14.07
CA TYR A 316 18.51 1.01 12.75
C TYR A 316 18.10 2.48 12.70
N THR A 317 18.50 3.19 11.65
CA THR A 317 18.29 4.62 11.42
C THR A 317 17.62 4.88 10.07
N PHE A 318 17.22 6.11 9.80
CA PHE A 318 16.69 6.47 8.48
C PHE A 318 17.75 6.32 7.37
N ASP A 319 19.02 6.61 7.65
CA ASP A 319 20.08 6.48 6.65
C ASP A 319 20.28 5.02 6.19
N ASP A 320 20.02 4.04 7.06
CA ASP A 320 20.08 2.61 6.68
C ASP A 320 19.08 2.26 5.57
N ILE A 321 17.89 2.89 5.56
CA ILE A 321 16.88 2.61 4.55
C ILE A 321 17.27 3.20 3.19
N VAL A 322 17.93 4.36 3.20
CA VAL A 322 18.49 5.00 2.00
C VAL A 322 19.67 4.18 1.46
N GLU A 323 20.53 3.72 2.35
CA GLU A 323 21.69 2.89 1.99
C GLU A 323 21.25 1.55 1.40
N SER A 324 20.22 0.90 1.94
CA SER A 324 19.66 -0.32 1.37
C SER A 324 19.20 -0.15 -0.08
N LEU A 325 18.61 1.00 -0.44
CA LEU A 325 18.25 1.30 -1.83
C LEU A 325 19.51 1.43 -2.70
N LYS A 326 20.52 2.19 -2.26
CA LYS A 326 21.79 2.35 -2.97
C LYS A 326 22.47 1.00 -3.21
N VAL A 327 22.54 0.15 -2.19
CA VAL A 327 23.13 -1.20 -2.30
C VAL A 327 22.47 -1.98 -3.43
N VAL A 328 21.14 -2.01 -3.54
CA VAL A 328 20.50 -2.76 -4.64
C VAL A 328 20.84 -2.18 -6.00
N ARG A 329 20.94 -0.85 -6.13
CA ARG A 329 21.37 -0.19 -7.37
C ARG A 329 22.83 -0.49 -7.73
N GLU A 330 23.74 -0.57 -6.76
CA GLU A 330 25.14 -0.98 -7.00
C GLU A 330 25.25 -2.34 -7.68
N PHE A 331 24.31 -3.25 -7.42
CA PHE A 331 24.22 -4.56 -8.05
C PHE A 331 23.33 -4.58 -9.30
N GLY A 332 22.84 -3.43 -9.76
CA GLY A 332 21.96 -3.30 -10.92
C GLY A 332 20.54 -3.84 -10.69
N GLY A 333 20.13 -4.04 -9.44
CA GLY A 333 18.79 -4.49 -9.08
C GLY A 333 17.74 -3.38 -9.15
N TRP A 334 16.47 -3.77 -9.10
CA TRP A 334 15.35 -2.83 -9.14
C TRP A 334 14.99 -2.32 -7.75
N THR A 335 14.92 -1.00 -7.58
CA THR A 335 14.54 -0.37 -6.31
C THR A 335 13.18 0.30 -6.42
N SER A 336 12.34 0.04 -5.42
CA SER A 336 11.07 0.73 -5.25
C SER A 336 10.95 1.26 -3.83
N ILE A 337 10.27 2.39 -3.65
CA ILE A 337 9.69 2.74 -2.36
C ILE A 337 8.19 2.47 -2.37
N ASN A 338 7.69 1.89 -1.28
CA ASN A 338 6.27 1.82 -0.97
C ASN A 338 5.92 3.04 -0.14
N TYR A 339 5.40 4.07 -0.81
CA TYR A 339 5.27 5.40 -0.24
C TYR A 339 3.84 5.64 0.20
N PHE A 340 3.64 5.89 1.49
CA PHE A 340 2.31 6.06 2.06
C PHE A 340 1.78 7.46 1.79
N VAL A 341 0.91 7.55 0.78
CA VAL A 341 0.28 8.77 0.34
C VAL A 341 -0.71 9.26 1.38
N PHE A 342 -0.42 10.43 1.91
CA PHE A 342 -1.23 11.17 2.86
C PHE A 342 -1.32 12.63 2.39
N PRO A 343 -2.45 13.04 1.78
CA PRO A 343 -2.70 14.43 1.40
C PRO A 343 -2.50 15.37 2.59
N GLY A 344 -1.64 16.37 2.41
CA GLY A 344 -1.16 17.33 3.39
C GLY A 344 0.25 17.04 3.89
N MET A 345 0.67 15.77 3.88
CA MET A 345 2.00 15.39 4.37
C MET A 345 2.91 15.04 3.20
N THR A 346 2.45 14.14 2.33
CA THR A 346 3.19 13.63 1.19
C THR A 346 3.46 14.70 0.13
N ASP A 347 2.56 15.68 0.00
CA ASP A 347 2.59 16.82 -0.92
C ASP A 347 3.02 18.14 -0.29
N SER A 348 3.50 18.14 0.95
CA SER A 348 4.16 19.33 1.50
C SER A 348 5.44 19.65 0.72
N VAL A 349 5.76 20.94 0.58
CA VAL A 349 6.96 21.39 -0.16
C VAL A 349 8.24 20.75 0.39
N GLU A 350 8.39 20.63 1.71
CA GLU A 350 9.57 20.00 2.29
C GLU A 350 9.65 18.49 2.04
N GLU A 351 8.51 17.81 1.93
CA GLU A 351 8.45 16.40 1.59
C GLU A 351 8.80 16.19 0.12
N TYR A 352 8.26 17.02 -0.77
CA TYR A 352 8.62 17.04 -2.19
C TYR A 352 10.14 17.20 -2.37
N GLU A 353 10.77 18.18 -1.73
CA GLU A 353 12.22 18.39 -1.84
C GLU A 353 13.04 17.22 -1.25
N ALA A 354 12.58 16.63 -0.15
CA ALA A 354 13.22 15.45 0.43
C ALA A 354 13.11 14.23 -0.48
N LEU A 355 11.94 14.01 -1.11
CA LEU A 355 11.72 12.93 -2.07
C LEU A 355 12.61 13.10 -3.31
N ARG A 356 12.70 14.31 -3.87
CA ARG A 356 13.62 14.62 -4.99
C ARG A 356 15.07 14.27 -4.64
N LYS A 357 15.51 14.62 -3.44
CA LYS A 357 16.86 14.27 -2.95
C LYS A 357 17.02 12.75 -2.85
N LEU A 358 16.04 12.06 -2.27
CA LEU A 358 16.07 10.60 -2.16
C LEU A 358 16.17 9.93 -3.54
N ILE A 359 15.39 10.38 -4.52
CA ILE A 359 15.43 9.86 -5.89
C ILE A 359 16.83 10.03 -6.49
N ARG A 360 17.41 11.24 -6.42
CA ARG A 360 18.75 11.53 -6.94
C ARG A 360 19.85 10.72 -6.26
N ASP A 361 19.80 10.63 -4.93
CA ASP A 361 20.84 9.97 -4.14
C ASP A 361 20.85 8.46 -4.30
N THR A 362 19.69 7.88 -4.62
CA THR A 362 19.51 6.42 -4.69
C THR A 362 19.35 5.89 -6.11
N ASP A 363 19.21 6.72 -7.14
CA ASP A 363 18.86 6.29 -8.51
C ASP A 363 17.61 5.38 -8.52
N LEU A 364 16.58 5.85 -7.80
CA LEU A 364 15.37 5.09 -7.55
C LEU A 364 14.65 4.73 -8.86
N ASN A 365 14.19 3.48 -8.99
CA ASN A 365 13.53 3.04 -10.22
C ASN A 365 12.01 3.25 -10.19
N MET A 366 11.40 3.18 -9.01
CA MET A 366 9.95 3.19 -8.89
C MET A 366 9.44 3.79 -7.58
N ILE A 367 8.33 4.50 -7.66
CA ILE A 367 7.49 4.83 -6.50
C ILE A 367 6.18 4.05 -6.60
N GLN A 368 5.88 3.28 -5.55
CA GLN A 368 4.56 2.69 -5.33
C GLN A 368 3.72 3.64 -4.49
N TRP A 369 2.84 4.40 -5.14
CA TRP A 369 2.00 5.45 -4.52
C TRP A 369 0.77 4.83 -3.83
N ARG A 370 0.96 4.32 -2.61
CA ARG A 370 -0.08 3.60 -1.88
C ARG A 370 -0.80 4.51 -0.89
N ASN A 371 -2.12 4.49 -0.89
CA ASN A 371 -2.91 5.27 0.07
C ASN A 371 -2.58 4.84 1.49
N PHE A 372 -2.38 5.80 2.38
CA PHE A 372 -2.03 5.50 3.75
C PHE A 372 -3.26 4.99 4.51
N ASN A 373 -3.17 3.74 4.95
CA ASN A 373 -4.22 3.08 5.74
C ASN A 373 -4.10 3.43 7.24
N ILE A 374 -4.52 4.62 7.63
CA ILE A 374 -4.48 5.10 9.02
C ILE A 374 -5.53 6.18 9.26
N ASP A 375 -6.07 6.27 10.48
CA ASP A 375 -6.89 7.41 10.91
C ASP A 375 -6.09 8.72 10.76
N PRO A 376 -6.56 9.69 9.94
CA PRO A 376 -5.86 10.94 9.70
C PRO A 376 -5.55 11.75 10.96
N ASP A 377 -6.53 11.92 11.85
CA ASP A 377 -6.38 12.76 13.04
C ASP A 377 -5.44 12.10 14.04
N TRP A 378 -5.54 10.77 14.16
CA TRP A 378 -4.67 9.99 15.04
C TRP A 378 -3.22 10.03 14.55
N TYR A 379 -2.99 9.86 13.25
CA TYR A 379 -1.65 9.95 12.67
C TYR A 379 -1.01 11.31 12.92
N MET A 380 -1.70 12.39 12.55
CA MET A 380 -1.17 13.76 12.70
C MET A 380 -0.97 14.12 14.18
N GLY A 381 -1.93 13.77 15.05
CA GLY A 381 -1.84 14.00 16.49
C GLY A 381 -0.67 13.25 17.15
N ARG A 382 -0.46 11.97 16.80
CA ARG A 382 0.66 11.17 17.32
C ARG A 382 2.03 11.67 16.86
N LEU A 383 2.09 12.28 15.68
CA LEU A 383 3.30 12.92 15.16
C LEU A 383 3.48 14.37 15.66
N GLY A 384 2.49 14.93 16.36
CA GLY A 384 2.53 16.31 16.82
C GLY A 384 2.46 17.33 15.68
N ILE A 385 1.84 16.97 14.54
CA ILE A 385 1.68 17.85 13.39
C ILE A 385 0.47 18.75 13.63
N THR A 386 0.72 20.02 13.88
CA THR A 386 -0.32 21.07 14.01
C THR A 386 -0.52 21.85 12.72
N ASP A 387 0.50 21.88 11.86
CA ASP A 387 0.52 22.56 10.58
C ASP A 387 1.35 21.71 9.62
N SER A 388 0.82 21.49 8.41
CA SER A 388 1.47 20.69 7.38
C SER A 388 2.33 21.53 6.44
N GLY A 389 2.26 22.86 6.54
CA GLY A 389 2.94 23.80 5.67
C GLY A 389 2.24 23.94 4.32
N GLU A 390 2.93 24.59 3.38
CA GLU A 390 2.45 24.74 2.01
C GLU A 390 2.43 23.37 1.31
N CYS A 391 1.30 23.04 0.70
CA CYS A 391 1.08 21.78 -0.02
C CYS A 391 0.88 22.04 -1.50
N LEU A 392 1.47 21.19 -2.34
CA LEU A 392 1.35 21.24 -3.79
C LEU A 392 0.05 20.60 -4.31
N GLY A 393 -0.52 19.66 -3.56
CA GLY A 393 -1.50 18.71 -4.08
C GLY A 393 -0.83 17.46 -4.65
N ILE A 394 -1.39 16.29 -4.37
CA ILE A 394 -0.82 14.99 -4.77
C ILE A 394 -0.65 14.87 -6.29
N LYS A 395 -1.65 15.28 -7.08
CA LYS A 395 -1.61 15.24 -8.56
C LYS A 395 -0.44 16.08 -9.09
N GLN A 396 -0.35 17.33 -8.66
CA GLN A 396 0.72 18.23 -9.09
C GLN A 396 2.10 17.71 -8.65
N LEU A 397 2.23 17.19 -7.43
CA LEU A 397 3.48 16.57 -6.98
C LEU A 397 3.89 15.40 -7.89
N GLN A 398 2.96 14.53 -8.25
CA GLN A 398 3.21 13.41 -9.15
C GLN A 398 3.65 13.88 -10.53
N ASP A 399 3.02 14.91 -11.08
CA ASP A 399 3.38 15.48 -12.38
C ASP A 399 4.79 16.08 -12.35
N LEU A 400 5.11 16.88 -11.32
CA LEU A 400 6.42 17.52 -11.15
C LEU A 400 7.57 16.51 -10.98
N ILE A 401 7.35 15.45 -10.18
CA ILE A 401 8.35 14.39 -10.03
C ILE A 401 8.55 13.63 -11.35
N HIS A 402 7.49 13.39 -12.11
CA HIS A 402 7.60 12.67 -13.39
C HIS A 402 8.30 13.50 -14.46
N GLU A 403 8.05 14.82 -14.50
CA GLU A 403 8.73 15.76 -15.39
C GLU A 403 10.24 15.82 -15.11
N GLU A 404 10.63 15.90 -13.83
CA GLU A 404 12.06 15.95 -13.45
C GLU A 404 12.76 14.60 -13.61
N PHE A 405 12.07 13.49 -13.30
CA PHE A 405 12.63 12.15 -13.31
C PHE A 405 11.87 11.22 -14.27
N PRO A 406 11.95 11.41 -15.60
CA PRO A 406 11.16 10.63 -16.57
C PRO A 406 11.50 9.14 -16.61
N HIS A 407 12.64 8.73 -16.04
CA HIS A 407 13.01 7.32 -15.89
C HIS A 407 12.22 6.62 -14.77
N LEU A 408 11.79 7.38 -13.75
CA LEU A 408 11.12 6.87 -12.56
C LEU A 408 9.72 6.36 -12.93
N LYS A 409 9.42 5.14 -12.51
CA LYS A 409 8.13 4.50 -12.78
C LYS A 409 7.16 4.72 -11.63
N TYR A 410 5.91 4.96 -11.98
CA TYR A 410 4.79 4.89 -11.04
C TYR A 410 4.12 3.53 -11.17
N GLY A 411 3.64 3.00 -10.05
CA GLY A 411 2.87 1.77 -10.04
C GLY A 411 2.39 1.41 -8.64
N TYR A 412 1.89 0.20 -8.47
CA TYR A 412 1.35 -0.28 -7.19
C TYR A 412 1.92 -1.63 -6.80
N PHE A 413 2.42 -2.40 -7.77
CA PHE A 413 2.87 -3.78 -7.58
C PHE A 413 4.36 -3.94 -7.86
N ASN A 414 4.94 -5.01 -7.33
CA ASN A 414 6.33 -5.36 -7.63
C ASN A 414 6.44 -5.80 -9.09
N PRO A 415 7.40 -5.26 -9.87
CA PRO A 415 7.48 -5.59 -11.29
C PRO A 415 8.06 -7.00 -11.51
N PRO A 416 7.54 -7.75 -12.50
CA PRO A 416 8.13 -9.01 -12.93
C PRO A 416 9.43 -8.75 -13.69
N ILE A 417 10.24 -9.79 -13.91
CA ILE A 417 11.56 -9.60 -14.52
C ILE A 417 11.45 -9.11 -15.98
N GLU A 418 10.35 -9.45 -16.63
CA GLU A 418 9.96 -9.01 -17.96
C GLU A 418 9.77 -7.49 -18.00
N ARG A 419 9.07 -6.88 -17.03
CA ARG A 419 9.00 -5.40 -16.92
C ARG A 419 10.35 -4.77 -16.60
N ILE A 420 11.13 -5.38 -15.71
CA ILE A 420 12.41 -4.81 -15.24
C ILE A 420 13.42 -4.73 -16.39
N LYS A 421 13.46 -5.74 -17.26
CA LYS A 421 14.45 -5.84 -18.35
C LYS A 421 13.91 -5.47 -19.73
N GLY A 422 12.59 -5.51 -19.92
CA GLY A 422 11.90 -5.27 -21.18
C GLY A 422 11.14 -3.95 -21.21
N ASP A 423 9.93 -3.97 -21.76
CA ASP A 423 9.04 -2.82 -21.83
C ASP A 423 8.15 -2.76 -20.58
N TYR A 424 8.49 -1.88 -19.65
CA TYR A 424 7.71 -1.67 -18.44
C TYR A 424 6.22 -1.38 -18.71
N ALA A 425 5.90 -0.71 -19.82
CA ALA A 425 4.55 -0.31 -20.19
C ALA A 425 3.74 -1.41 -20.89
N GLN A 426 4.33 -2.57 -21.19
CA GLN A 426 3.66 -3.67 -21.91
C GLN A 426 3.89 -5.06 -21.29
N ASP A 427 5.00 -5.30 -20.61
CA ASP A 427 5.41 -6.65 -20.22
C ASP A 427 4.83 -7.10 -18.86
N PHE A 428 3.51 -7.16 -18.78
CA PHE A 428 2.78 -7.51 -17.56
C PHE A 428 1.43 -8.18 -17.83
N ALA A 429 0.67 -8.47 -16.76
CA ALA A 429 -0.64 -9.08 -16.86
C ALA A 429 -1.66 -8.13 -17.51
N HIS A 430 -2.25 -8.55 -18.63
CA HIS A 430 -3.35 -7.88 -19.32
C HIS A 430 -4.64 -8.71 -19.20
N LEU A 431 -5.77 -8.08 -19.53
CA LEU A 431 -7.09 -8.74 -19.59
C LEU A 431 -7.18 -9.82 -20.67
#